data_AF-A0A2N8ZCE5-F1
#
_entry.id   AF-A0A2N8ZCE5-F1
#
_cell.length_a   1.000
_cell.length_b   1.000
_cell.length_c   1.000
_cell.angle_alpha   90.00
_cell.angle_beta   90.00
_cell.angle_gamma   90.00
#
_symmetry.space_group_name_H-M   'P 1'
#
loop_
_entity.id
_entity.type
_entity.pdbx_description
1 polymer ?
#
loop_
_entity_poly.entity_id
_entity_poly.type
_entity_poly.pdbx_seq_one_letter_code
_entity_poly.pdbx_strand_id
1 'polypeptide(L)'
;MLNKIRAQLVHNAASILRSPVHLLPHTLQKRALLEALKQVFKEALEDGDFEFLEDKWLKVNISDMNLAWYISYRDEMLVVADSPKEADVSFSGQLNDLVLIAGRKEDPDTLFFQRRLSIEGDTELGLEVKNLMDSVDLDALPSAMKTMLDQLADFVQKGLQTQTENQEATHAYSN
;
A
#
# COMPACT_ATOMS: atom_id res chain seq x y z
N MET A 1 18.93 -17.91 -14.15
CA MET A 1 18.05 -17.14 -15.07
C MET A 1 16.75 -16.71 -14.41
N LEU A 2 15.99 -17.62 -13.78
CA LEU A 2 14.71 -17.33 -13.11
C LEU A 2 14.77 -16.19 -12.07
N ASN A 3 15.78 -16.17 -11.20
CA ASN A 3 15.93 -15.10 -10.19
C ASN A 3 16.15 -13.71 -10.81
N LYS A 4 16.88 -13.64 -11.94
CA LYS A 4 17.10 -12.39 -12.67
C LYS A 4 15.81 -11.87 -13.32
N ILE A 5 14.99 -12.78 -13.87
CA ILE A 5 13.67 -12.45 -14.43
C ILE A 5 12.74 -11.93 -13.31
N ARG A 6 12.70 -12.62 -12.16
CA ARG A 6 11.93 -12.16 -10.99
C ARG A 6 12.36 -10.76 -10.56
N ALA A 7 13.67 -10.55 -10.36
CA ALA A 7 14.19 -9.24 -9.95
C ALA A 7 13.79 -8.13 -10.93
N GLN A 8 13.85 -8.40 -12.23
CA GLN A 8 13.46 -7.44 -13.26
C GLN A 8 11.94 -7.20 -13.29
N LEU A 9 11.11 -8.23 -13.06
CA LEU A 9 9.66 -8.06 -12.96
C LEU A 9 9.28 -7.23 -11.74
N VAL A 10 9.88 -7.49 -10.58
CA VAL A 10 9.63 -6.72 -9.34
C VAL A 10 10.05 -5.27 -9.51
N HIS A 11 11.21 -5.02 -10.13
CA HIS A 11 11.67 -3.65 -10.40
C HIS A 11 10.72 -2.87 -11.31
N ASN A 12 10.19 -3.54 -12.34
CA ASN A 12 9.31 -2.91 -13.31
C ASN A 12 7.82 -3.09 -12.97
N ALA A 13 7.48 -3.62 -11.78
CA ALA A 13 6.12 -4.00 -11.44
C ALA A 13 5.14 -2.83 -11.58
N ALA A 14 5.51 -1.66 -11.04
CA ALA A 14 4.71 -0.44 -11.17
C ALA A 14 4.54 -0.03 -12.64
N SER A 15 5.60 -0.07 -13.45
CA SER A 15 5.50 0.28 -14.88
C SER A 15 4.61 -0.69 -15.67
N ILE A 16 4.65 -1.98 -15.33
CA ILE A 16 3.85 -3.02 -15.98
C ILE A 16 2.37 -2.88 -15.58
N LEU A 17 2.11 -2.60 -14.30
CA LEU A 17 0.76 -2.56 -13.75
C LEU A 17 0.08 -1.19 -13.89
N ARG A 18 0.84 -0.11 -14.12
CA ARG A 18 0.30 1.25 -14.26
C ARG A 18 -0.74 1.35 -15.37
N SER A 19 -0.39 0.97 -16.60
CA SER A 19 -1.30 1.07 -17.74
C SER A 19 -2.61 0.29 -17.56
N PRO A 20 -2.62 -1.01 -17.20
CA PRO A 20 -3.88 -1.74 -17.03
C PRO A 20 -4.73 -1.18 -15.90
N VAL A 21 -4.13 -0.75 -14.79
CA VAL A 21 -4.87 -0.15 -13.67
C VAL A 21 -5.52 1.16 -14.09
N HIS A 22 -4.79 2.06 -14.77
CA HIS A 22 -5.34 3.34 -15.25
C HIS A 22 -6.42 3.19 -16.33
N LEU A 23 -6.51 2.04 -17.00
CA LEU A 23 -7.58 1.75 -17.96
C LEU A 23 -8.88 1.26 -17.30
N LEU A 24 -8.84 0.84 -16.03
CA LEU A 24 -10.04 0.43 -15.32
C LEU A 24 -10.91 1.65 -15.00
N PRO A 25 -12.25 1.57 -15.20
CA PRO A 25 -13.15 2.64 -14.80
C PRO A 25 -12.97 2.99 -13.32
N HIS A 26 -12.89 4.29 -13.00
CA HIS A 26 -12.72 4.77 -11.63
C HIS A 26 -13.74 4.19 -10.65
N THR A 27 -14.99 3.99 -11.09
CA THR A 27 -16.05 3.37 -10.28
C THR A 27 -15.68 1.95 -9.83
N LEU A 28 -15.01 1.17 -10.68
CA LEU A 28 -14.59 -0.19 -10.34
C LEU A 28 -13.42 -0.17 -9.37
N GLN A 29 -12.43 0.71 -9.60
CA GLN A 29 -11.31 0.90 -8.66
C GLN A 29 -11.82 1.30 -7.28
N LYS A 30 -12.70 2.31 -7.22
CA LYS A 30 -13.32 2.80 -5.98
C LYS A 30 -14.09 1.70 -5.25
N ARG A 31 -14.92 0.94 -5.98
CA ARG A 31 -15.68 -0.15 -5.37
C ARG A 31 -14.75 -1.23 -4.82
N ALA A 32 -13.77 -1.66 -5.61
CA ALA A 32 -12.81 -2.66 -5.16
C ALA A 32 -12.03 -2.20 -3.91
N LEU A 33 -11.59 -0.93 -3.89
CA LEU A 33 -10.91 -0.35 -2.74
C LEU A 33 -11.82 -0.31 -1.50
N LEU A 34 -13.06 0.17 -1.63
CA LEU A 34 -13.99 0.23 -0.51
C LEU A 34 -14.30 -1.15 0.08
N GLU A 35 -14.53 -2.16 -0.77
CA GLU A 35 -14.77 -3.53 -0.30
C GLU A 35 -13.53 -4.10 0.38
N ALA A 36 -12.33 -3.86 -0.16
CA ALA A 36 -11.09 -4.29 0.46
C ALA A 36 -10.88 -3.64 1.83
N LEU A 37 -11.07 -2.32 1.94
CA LEU A 37 -10.95 -1.59 3.20
C LEU A 37 -11.97 -2.10 4.24
N LYS A 38 -13.24 -2.24 3.86
CA LYS A 38 -14.27 -2.79 4.76
C LYS A 38 -13.94 -4.18 5.27
N GLN A 39 -13.33 -5.01 4.43
CA GLN A 39 -12.98 -6.37 4.80
C GLN A 39 -11.84 -6.40 5.82
N VAL A 40 -10.73 -5.69 5.55
CA VAL A 40 -9.52 -5.76 6.38
C VAL A 40 -9.57 -4.85 7.60
N PHE A 41 -10.46 -3.87 7.61
CA PHE A 41 -10.67 -2.94 8.73
C PHE A 41 -12.01 -3.14 9.41
N LYS A 42 -12.61 -4.32 9.31
CA LYS A 42 -13.94 -4.56 9.86
C LYS A 42 -14.02 -4.23 11.36
N GLU A 43 -13.08 -4.73 12.15
CA GLU A 43 -13.04 -4.49 13.60
C GLU A 43 -12.79 -3.00 13.91
N ALA A 44 -11.80 -2.40 13.26
CA ALA A 44 -11.51 -0.96 13.39
C ALA A 44 -12.71 -0.06 13.02
N LEU A 45 -13.51 -0.46 12.03
CA LEU A 45 -14.76 0.24 11.68
C LEU A 45 -15.84 0.08 12.75
N GLU A 46 -15.96 -1.11 13.35
CA GLU A 46 -16.92 -1.38 14.44
C GLU A 46 -16.54 -0.66 15.74
N ASP A 47 -15.23 -0.48 15.98
CA ASP A 47 -14.68 0.18 17.17
C ASP A 47 -14.63 1.72 17.05
N GLY A 48 -14.96 2.29 15.89
CA GLY A 48 -14.98 3.73 15.66
C GLY A 48 -13.61 4.34 15.33
N ASP A 49 -12.61 3.52 15.02
CA ASP A 49 -11.24 3.99 14.72
C ASP A 49 -11.16 4.86 13.45
N PHE A 50 -12.23 4.94 12.65
CA PHE A 50 -12.29 5.82 11.48
C PHE A 50 -12.96 7.17 11.72
N GLU A 51 -13.49 7.43 12.93
CA GLU A 51 -14.14 8.72 13.27
C GLU A 51 -13.20 9.92 13.13
N PHE A 52 -11.88 9.73 13.29
CA PHE A 52 -10.92 10.82 13.08
C PHE A 52 -10.89 11.35 11.63
N LEU A 53 -11.43 10.59 10.67
CA LEU A 53 -11.59 10.99 9.26
C LEU A 53 -12.93 11.67 8.96
N GLU A 54 -13.78 11.91 9.97
CA GLU A 54 -14.96 12.75 9.79
C GLU A 54 -14.56 14.16 9.34
N ASP A 55 -15.17 14.63 8.26
CA ASP A 55 -14.88 15.89 7.57
C ASP A 55 -13.42 16.09 7.11
N LYS A 56 -12.60 15.03 7.17
CA LYS A 56 -11.19 15.03 6.77
C LYS A 56 -10.92 14.03 5.67
N TRP A 57 -9.82 14.22 4.95
CA TRP A 57 -9.40 13.39 3.84
C TRP A 57 -8.02 12.80 4.05
N LEU A 58 -7.96 11.46 4.09
CA LEU A 58 -6.74 10.68 3.96
C LEU A 58 -6.45 10.44 2.48
N LYS A 59 -5.28 10.88 2.02
CA LYS A 59 -4.75 10.50 0.71
C LYS A 59 -3.86 9.27 0.84
N VAL A 60 -4.19 8.20 0.12
CA VAL A 60 -3.31 7.04 -0.06
C VAL A 60 -2.70 7.12 -1.45
N ASN A 61 -1.37 7.22 -1.53
CA ASN A 61 -0.63 7.46 -2.76
C ASN A 61 0.36 6.33 -3.06
N ILE A 62 0.26 5.76 -4.26
CA ILE A 62 1.25 4.84 -4.83
C ILE A 62 2.09 5.63 -5.84
N SER A 63 3.21 6.16 -5.36
CA SER A 63 4.03 7.18 -6.04
C SER A 63 4.52 6.74 -7.43
N ASP A 64 5.03 5.53 -7.56
CA ASP A 64 5.56 4.94 -8.79
C ASP A 64 4.46 4.52 -9.79
N MET A 65 3.22 4.38 -9.33
CA MET A 65 2.05 4.14 -10.19
C MET A 65 1.32 5.41 -10.61
N ASN A 66 1.68 6.57 -10.04
CA ASN A 66 0.92 7.82 -10.17
C ASN A 66 -0.58 7.59 -9.92
N LEU A 67 -0.87 6.90 -8.83
CA LEU A 67 -2.21 6.48 -8.42
C LEU A 67 -2.45 6.95 -7.00
N ALA A 68 -3.57 7.64 -6.79
CA ALA A 68 -3.95 8.12 -5.48
C ALA A 68 -5.45 7.96 -5.26
N TRP A 69 -5.81 7.61 -4.04
CA TRP A 69 -7.19 7.61 -3.57
C TRP A 69 -7.33 8.54 -2.38
N TYR A 70 -8.52 9.12 -2.26
CA TYR A 70 -8.88 10.03 -1.17
C TYR A 70 -10.01 9.37 -0.41
N ILE A 71 -9.74 9.01 0.84
CA ILE A 71 -10.62 8.27 1.73
C ILE A 71 -11.06 9.22 2.84
N SER A 72 -12.34 9.14 3.22
CA SER A 72 -12.93 9.87 4.33
C SER A 72 -13.97 8.98 4.99
N TYR A 73 -14.47 9.39 6.15
CA TYR A 73 -15.50 8.67 6.89
C TYR A 73 -16.71 9.59 7.09
N ARG A 74 -17.90 9.14 6.64
CA ARG A 74 -19.15 9.92 6.69
C ARG A 74 -20.35 9.01 6.84
N ASP A 75 -21.33 9.42 7.63
CA ASP A 75 -22.56 8.66 7.90
C ASP A 75 -22.25 7.21 8.33
N GLU A 76 -21.28 7.04 9.23
CA GLU A 76 -20.79 5.74 9.71
C GLU A 76 -20.22 4.82 8.61
N MET A 77 -19.77 5.40 7.49
CA MET A 77 -19.27 4.65 6.34
C MET A 77 -18.01 5.24 5.73
N LEU A 78 -17.13 4.36 5.26
CA LEU A 78 -16.02 4.74 4.39
C LEU A 78 -16.51 5.27 3.05
N VAL A 79 -15.96 6.40 2.65
CA VAL A 79 -16.19 7.00 1.33
C VAL A 79 -14.86 7.24 0.62
N VAL A 80 -14.86 7.01 -0.69
CA VAL A 80 -13.72 7.32 -1.57
C VAL A 80 -14.17 8.40 -2.55
N ALA A 81 -13.37 9.46 -2.72
CA ALA A 81 -13.71 10.56 -3.61
C ALA A 81 -13.67 10.13 -5.09
N ASP A 82 -14.57 10.70 -5.90
CA ASP A 82 -14.56 10.50 -7.36
C ASP A 82 -13.55 11.41 -8.08
N SER A 83 -12.99 12.39 -7.37
CA SER A 83 -11.99 13.34 -7.87
C SER A 83 -11.01 13.70 -6.77
N PRO A 84 -9.79 14.17 -7.11
CA PRO A 84 -8.82 14.60 -6.11
C PRO A 84 -9.37 15.63 -5.13
N LYS A 85 -8.97 15.51 -3.87
CA LYS A 85 -9.33 16.43 -2.79
C LYS A 85 -8.09 17.08 -2.20
N GLU A 86 -8.29 18.16 -1.47
CA GLU A 86 -7.30 18.60 -0.49
C GLU A 86 -7.28 17.56 0.64
N ALA A 87 -6.09 17.10 0.99
CA ALA A 87 -5.92 16.04 1.97
C ALA A 87 -5.30 16.61 3.24
N ASP A 88 -5.89 16.28 4.38
CA ASP A 88 -5.39 16.66 5.70
C ASP A 88 -4.20 15.81 6.10
N VAL A 89 -4.16 14.56 5.62
CA VAL A 89 -3.06 13.63 5.82
C VAL A 89 -2.83 12.80 4.55
N SER A 90 -1.58 12.53 4.24
CA SER A 90 -1.15 11.77 3.07
C SER A 90 -0.21 10.65 3.47
N PHE A 91 -0.63 9.43 3.21
CA PHE A 91 0.15 8.21 3.29
C PHE A 91 0.67 7.84 1.90
N SER A 92 1.99 7.75 1.73
CA SER A 92 2.60 7.55 0.42
C SER A 92 3.75 6.54 0.47
N GLY A 93 3.80 5.67 -0.55
CA GLY A 93 4.86 4.68 -0.73
C GLY A 93 4.99 4.24 -2.19
N GLN A 94 5.93 3.33 -2.46
CA GLN A 94 6.02 2.63 -3.75
C GLN A 94 5.19 1.35 -3.72
N LEU A 95 4.77 0.86 -4.89
CA LEU A 95 3.92 -0.32 -5.00
C LEU A 95 4.50 -1.53 -4.25
N ASN A 96 5.78 -1.82 -4.45
CA ASN A 96 6.43 -2.98 -3.83
C ASN A 96 6.46 -2.85 -2.30
N ASP A 97 6.66 -1.65 -1.77
CA ASP A 97 6.69 -1.41 -0.33
C ASP A 97 5.32 -1.64 0.30
N LEU A 98 4.25 -1.17 -0.35
CA LEU A 98 2.88 -1.40 0.10
C LEU A 98 2.49 -2.88 0.04
N VAL A 99 2.97 -3.63 -0.97
CA VAL A 99 2.77 -5.08 -1.04
C VAL A 99 3.51 -5.81 0.09
N LEU A 100 4.72 -5.35 0.46
CA LEU A 100 5.46 -5.94 1.57
C LEU A 100 4.78 -5.68 2.93
N ILE A 101 4.26 -4.47 3.15
CA ILE A 101 3.45 -4.15 4.34
C ILE A 101 2.21 -5.05 4.37
N ALA A 102 1.44 -5.07 3.26
CA ALA A 102 0.22 -5.84 3.16
C ALA A 102 0.45 -7.36 3.31
N GLY A 103 1.63 -7.88 2.94
CA GLY A 103 2.00 -9.28 3.16
C GLY A 103 2.73 -9.54 4.48
N ARG A 104 2.77 -8.58 5.41
CA ARG A 104 3.52 -8.63 6.69
C ARG A 104 4.98 -9.08 6.53
N LYS A 105 5.62 -8.69 5.42
CA LYS A 105 7.04 -8.99 5.13
C LYS A 105 7.98 -7.87 5.58
N GLU A 106 7.46 -6.66 5.67
CA GLU A 106 8.13 -5.48 6.21
C GLU A 106 7.16 -4.73 7.11
N ASP A 107 7.71 -4.08 8.13
CA ASP A 107 6.97 -3.25 9.06
C ASP A 107 6.87 -1.80 8.53
N PRO A 108 5.71 -1.13 8.64
CA PRO A 108 5.55 0.24 8.18
C PRO A 108 6.49 1.25 8.86
N ASP A 109 6.81 1.08 10.14
CA ASP A 109 7.79 1.91 10.83
C ASP A 109 9.19 1.74 10.23
N THR A 110 9.56 0.51 9.91
CA THR A 110 10.85 0.23 9.25
C THR A 110 10.95 0.97 7.92
N LEU A 111 9.89 0.93 7.11
CA LEU A 111 9.86 1.63 5.82
C LEU A 111 9.80 3.15 5.97
N PHE A 112 9.15 3.66 7.01
CA PHE A 112 9.13 5.08 7.35
C PHE A 112 10.53 5.58 7.72
N PHE A 113 11.24 4.87 8.61
CA PHE A 113 12.63 5.22 8.97
C PHE A 113 13.59 5.12 7.78
N GLN A 114 13.33 4.21 6.84
CA GLN A 114 14.07 4.10 5.58
C GLN A 114 13.66 5.15 4.53
N ARG A 115 12.70 6.03 4.83
CA ARG A 115 12.15 7.05 3.91
C ARG A 115 11.55 6.45 2.62
N ARG A 116 11.14 5.17 2.69
CA ARG A 116 10.42 4.45 1.63
C ARG A 116 8.91 4.61 1.77
N LEU A 117 8.48 4.89 2.98
CA LEU A 117 7.12 5.28 3.35
C LEU A 117 7.14 6.68 3.93
N SER A 118 6.14 7.50 3.59
CA SER A 118 6.00 8.86 4.10
C SER A 118 4.57 9.12 4.54
N ILE A 119 4.42 9.71 5.72
CA ILE A 119 3.17 10.25 6.25
C ILE A 119 3.37 11.76 6.39
N GLU A 120 2.57 12.53 5.67
CA GLU A 120 2.66 14.00 5.60
C GLU A 120 1.31 14.64 5.89
N GLY A 121 1.31 15.85 6.44
CA GLY A 121 0.08 16.58 6.78
C GLY A 121 -0.04 16.84 8.27
N ASP A 122 -1.27 16.77 8.78
CA ASP A 122 -1.55 16.92 10.20
C ASP A 122 -0.90 15.77 11.01
N THR A 123 -0.18 16.13 12.07
CA THR A 123 0.60 15.18 12.86
C THR A 123 -0.29 14.28 13.73
N GLU A 124 -1.42 14.79 14.21
CA GLU A 124 -2.39 14.02 15.00
C GLU A 124 -3.05 12.97 14.10
N LEU A 125 -3.51 13.37 12.90
CA LEU A 125 -4.04 12.42 11.92
C LEU A 125 -3.00 11.42 11.45
N GLY A 126 -1.74 11.83 11.32
CA GLY A 126 -0.64 10.94 10.96
C GLY A 126 -0.47 9.81 11.98
N LEU A 127 -0.66 10.09 13.26
CA LEU A 127 -0.62 9.07 14.31
C LEU A 127 -1.82 8.13 14.22
N GLU A 128 -3.02 8.65 14.00
CA GLU A 128 -4.21 7.80 13.84
C GLU A 128 -4.13 6.90 12.60
N VAL A 129 -3.61 7.43 11.49
CA VAL A 129 -3.35 6.62 10.28
C VAL A 129 -2.36 5.51 10.58
N LYS A 130 -1.34 5.75 11.40
CA LYS A 130 -0.42 4.70 11.83
C LYS A 130 -1.13 3.65 12.67
N ASN A 131 -1.94 4.06 13.66
CA ASN A 131 -2.70 3.12 14.49
C ASN A 131 -3.65 2.26 13.63
N LEU A 132 -4.29 2.85 12.61
CA LEU A 132 -5.07 2.10 11.64
C LEU A 132 -4.23 1.05 10.90
N MET A 133 -3.01 1.37 10.47
CA MET A 133 -2.18 0.38 9.78
C MET A 133 -1.88 -0.85 10.63
N ASP A 134 -1.73 -0.66 11.94
CA ASP A 134 -1.49 -1.75 12.88
C ASP A 134 -2.75 -2.62 13.11
N SER A 135 -3.95 -2.07 12.86
CA SER A 135 -5.23 -2.77 13.00
C SER A 135 -5.68 -3.56 11.76
N VAL A 136 -4.86 -3.61 10.69
CA VAL A 136 -5.18 -4.38 9.48
C VAL A 136 -5.29 -5.89 9.78
N ASP A 137 -6.51 -6.41 9.65
CA ASP A 137 -6.78 -7.83 9.74
C ASP A 137 -6.75 -8.51 8.36
N LEU A 138 -5.62 -9.15 8.05
CA LEU A 138 -5.47 -9.96 6.84
C LEU A 138 -6.15 -11.33 6.94
N ASP A 139 -6.47 -11.80 8.15
CA ASP A 139 -7.18 -13.06 8.38
C ASP A 139 -8.67 -12.93 8.03
N ALA A 140 -9.21 -11.70 8.03
CA ALA A 140 -10.52 -11.39 7.46
C ALA A 140 -10.58 -11.60 5.94
N LEU A 141 -9.45 -11.60 5.22
CA LEU A 141 -9.48 -11.81 3.77
C LEU A 141 -9.90 -13.25 3.41
N PRO A 142 -10.63 -13.44 2.29
CA PRO A 142 -10.86 -14.78 1.75
C PRO A 142 -9.53 -15.53 1.57
N SER A 143 -9.51 -16.82 1.92
CA SER A 143 -8.28 -17.63 1.94
C SER A 143 -7.50 -17.60 0.61
N ALA A 144 -8.20 -17.56 -0.53
CA ALA A 144 -7.59 -17.42 -1.85
C ALA A 144 -6.86 -16.07 -2.02
N MET A 145 -7.46 -14.98 -1.54
CA MET A 145 -6.88 -13.64 -1.62
C MET A 145 -5.67 -13.50 -0.69
N LYS A 146 -5.80 -14.00 0.55
CA LYS A 146 -4.67 -14.05 1.50
C LYS A 146 -3.49 -14.82 0.92
N THR A 147 -3.73 -16.02 0.39
CA THR A 147 -2.68 -16.85 -0.24
C THR A 147 -2.03 -16.12 -1.41
N MET A 148 -2.81 -15.43 -2.24
CA MET A 148 -2.29 -14.64 -3.36
C MET A 148 -1.42 -13.49 -2.86
N LEU A 149 -1.85 -12.76 -1.83
CA LEU A 149 -1.10 -11.66 -1.23
C LEU A 149 0.23 -12.15 -0.65
N ASP A 150 0.22 -13.25 0.10
CA ASP A 150 1.42 -13.86 0.67
C ASP A 150 2.41 -14.27 -0.43
N GLN A 151 1.93 -14.88 -1.51
CA GLN A 151 2.75 -15.26 -2.66
C GLN A 151 3.35 -14.04 -3.39
N LEU A 152 2.56 -12.98 -3.56
CA LEU A 152 3.03 -11.73 -4.17
C LEU A 152 4.10 -11.06 -3.29
N ALA A 153 3.88 -11.00 -1.98
CA ALA A 153 4.81 -10.42 -1.04
C ALA A 153 6.14 -11.22 -1.00
N ASP A 154 6.07 -12.55 -0.99
CA ASP A 154 7.24 -13.43 -1.12
C ASP A 154 7.98 -13.20 -2.44
N PHE A 155 7.24 -13.03 -3.53
CA PHE A 155 7.81 -12.79 -4.85
C PHE A 155 8.55 -11.45 -4.90
N VAL A 156 7.94 -10.39 -4.35
CA VAL A 156 8.53 -9.05 -4.24
C VAL A 156 9.77 -9.08 -3.36
N GLN A 157 9.68 -9.64 -2.15
CA GLN A 157 10.79 -9.72 -1.21
C GLN A 157 12.01 -10.42 -1.82
N LYS A 158 11.81 -11.60 -2.42
CA LYS A 158 12.89 -12.35 -3.10
C LYS A 158 13.46 -11.58 -4.28
N GLY A 159 12.62 -10.86 -5.02
CA GLY A 159 13.05 -10.05 -6.16
C GLY A 159 13.93 -8.88 -5.75
N LEU A 160 13.62 -8.22 -4.63
CA LEU A 160 14.42 -7.12 -4.07
C LEU A 160 15.74 -7.60 -3.46
N GLN A 161 15.73 -8.68 -2.67
CA GLN A 161 16.96 -9.27 -2.11
C GLN A 161 17.96 -9.69 -3.19
N THR A 162 17.47 -10.31 -4.27
CA THR A 162 18.31 -10.69 -5.42
C THR A 162 19.00 -9.48 -6.05
N GLN A 163 18.43 -8.28 -5.97
CA GLN A 163 19.06 -7.07 -6.53
C GLN A 163 20.22 -6.58 -5.65
N THR A 164 20.01 -6.49 -4.34
CA THR A 164 21.04 -6.07 -3.39
C THR A 164 22.28 -6.94 -3.51
N GLU A 165 22.11 -8.27 -3.56
CA GLU A 165 23.20 -9.23 -3.74
C GLU A 165 23.95 -9.03 -5.07
N ASN A 166 23.24 -8.75 -6.17
CA ASN A 166 23.86 -8.52 -7.47
C ASN A 166 24.60 -7.18 -7.56
N GLN A 167 24.12 -6.14 -6.86
CA GLN A 167 24.79 -4.84 -6.80
C GLN A 167 26.09 -4.95 -5.99
N GLU A 168 26.06 -5.58 -4.82
CA GLU A 168 27.25 -5.84 -4.00
C GLU A 168 28.30 -6.70 -4.74
N ALA A 169 27.85 -7.76 -5.42
CA ALA A 169 28.71 -8.59 -6.25
C ALA A 169 29.23 -7.90 -7.52
N THR A 170 28.63 -6.79 -7.98
CA THR A 170 29.20 -6.01 -9.09
C THR A 170 30.25 -5.03 -8.58
N HIS A 171 30.03 -4.43 -7.41
CA HIS A 171 30.97 -3.49 -6.79
C HIS A 171 32.22 -4.18 -6.23
N ALA A 172 32.11 -5.41 -5.71
CA ALA A 172 33.25 -6.15 -5.17
C ALA A 172 34.29 -6.59 -6.22
N TYR A 173 33.92 -6.67 -7.51
CA TYR A 173 34.80 -7.10 -8.60
C TYR A 173 35.22 -5.95 -9.52
N SER A 174 34.85 -4.72 -9.20
CA SER A 174 35.14 -3.52 -10.00
C SER A 174 36.13 -2.55 -9.32
N ASN A 175 36.83 -2.99 -8.27
CA ASN A 175 37.92 -2.27 -7.59
C ASN A 175 39.26 -2.98 -7.79
#